data_AF-A0A517X009-F1
#
_entry.id   AF-A0A517X009-F1
#
_cell.length_a   1.000
_cell.length_b   1.000
_cell.length_c   1.000
_cell.angle_alpha   90.00
_cell.angle_beta   90.00
_cell.angle_gamma   90.00
#
_symmetry.space_group_name_H-M   'P 1'
#
loop_
_entity.id
_entity.type
_entity.pdbx_description
1 polymer ?
#
loop_
_entity_poly.entity_id
_entity_poly.type
_entity_poly.pdbx_seq_one_letter_code
_entity_poly.pdbx_strand_id
1 'polypeptide(L)'
;MYSILANDSIEIEKMNQRMTIPQICDLIFSATAHTSSFWKFYCTVSLATVGYVFAAKIPLDLDRVHIGLIVVFTVFAISNCAAIYRSQSQTIAVFQLCTEQAAKELGKDHNFIKALNQTKPTAKWRVLTYHVTLDFGVICLIAFAKNFR
;
A
#
# COMPACT_ATOMS: atom_id res chain seq x y z
N MET A 1 4.79 44.73 -20.76
CA MET A 1 4.64 43.42 -21.46
C MET A 1 5.88 42.52 -21.30
N TYR A 2 7.11 43.05 -21.26
CA TYR A 2 8.32 42.25 -20.98
C TYR A 2 8.47 41.70 -19.55
N SER A 3 7.80 42.27 -18.54
CA SER A 3 7.93 41.83 -17.14
C SER A 3 7.15 40.55 -16.79
N ILE A 4 6.15 40.18 -17.60
CA ILE A 4 5.34 38.97 -17.36
C ILE A 4 6.12 37.73 -17.82
N LEU A 5 6.78 37.80 -18.98
CA LEU A 5 7.58 36.70 -19.52
C LEU A 5 8.81 36.36 -18.67
N ALA A 6 9.40 37.35 -17.99
CA ALA A 6 10.55 37.13 -17.10
C ALA A 6 10.15 36.46 -15.78
N ASN A 7 8.91 36.65 -15.32
CA ASN A 7 8.42 36.00 -14.09
C ASN A 7 8.06 34.53 -14.37
N ASP A 8 7.44 34.26 -15.52
CA ASP A 8 7.13 32.90 -15.95
C ASP A 8 8.40 32.08 -16.22
N SER A 9 9.47 32.66 -16.78
CA SER A 9 10.73 31.95 -16.96
C SER A 9 11.41 31.57 -15.65
N ILE A 10 11.31 32.43 -14.61
CA ILE A 10 11.86 32.15 -13.28
C ILE A 10 11.04 31.07 -12.56
N GLU A 11 9.72 31.05 -12.72
CA GLU A 11 8.87 29.98 -12.19
C GLU A 11 9.09 28.65 -12.93
N ILE A 12 9.27 28.68 -14.26
CA ILE A 12 9.62 27.50 -15.06
C ILE A 12 11.02 26.98 -14.69
N GLU A 13 11.99 27.86 -14.44
CA GLU A 13 13.35 27.48 -14.04
C GLU A 13 13.39 26.94 -12.60
N LYS A 14 12.56 27.46 -11.70
CA LYS A 14 12.32 26.87 -10.37
C LYS A 14 11.57 25.54 -10.45
N MET A 15 10.63 25.38 -11.38
CA MET A 15 9.98 24.09 -11.68
C MET A 15 10.93 23.08 -12.32
N ASN A 16 12.02 23.54 -12.94
CA ASN A 16 13.08 22.70 -13.50
C ASN A 16 14.20 22.40 -12.49
N GLN A 17 14.00 22.71 -11.20
CA GLN A 17 14.90 22.25 -10.16
C GLN A 17 14.91 20.73 -10.11
N ARG A 18 16.04 20.18 -10.52
CA ARG A 18 16.39 18.77 -10.42
C ARG A 18 16.16 18.29 -8.99
N MET A 19 15.37 17.23 -8.83
CA MET A 19 15.19 16.60 -7.52
C MET A 19 16.52 16.01 -7.09
N THR A 20 17.01 16.44 -5.93
CA THR A 20 18.21 15.87 -5.33
C THR A 20 17.97 14.41 -4.93
N ILE A 21 19.03 13.60 -4.84
CA ILE A 21 18.94 12.19 -4.40
C ILE A 21 18.17 12.04 -3.07
N PRO A 22 18.40 12.86 -2.03
CA PRO A 22 17.62 12.79 -0.80
C PRO A 22 16.12 12.99 -1.01
N GLN A 23 15.72 13.97 -1.82
CA GLN A 23 14.30 14.22 -2.12
C GLN A 23 13.64 13.06 -2.87
N ILE A 24 14.39 12.42 -3.77
CA ILE A 24 13.93 11.20 -4.46
C ILE A 24 13.70 10.06 -3.46
N CYS A 25 14.66 9.83 -2.58
CA CYS A 25 14.55 8.82 -1.53
C CYS A 25 13.36 9.10 -0.61
N ASP A 26 13.21 10.33 -0.12
CA ASP A 26 12.13 10.75 0.77
C ASP A 26 10.75 10.52 0.12
N LEU A 27 10.61 10.85 -1.16
CA LEU A 27 9.36 10.68 -1.90
C LEU A 27 8.99 9.19 -2.03
N ILE A 28 9.96 8.33 -2.37
CA ILE A 28 9.76 6.89 -2.49
C ILE A 28 9.44 6.26 -1.13
N PHE A 29 10.16 6.64 -0.08
CA PHE A 29 9.93 6.13 1.27
C PHE A 29 8.58 6.58 1.82
N SER A 30 8.20 7.84 1.60
CA SER A 30 6.87 8.35 1.96
C SER A 30 5.76 7.55 1.27
N ALA A 31 5.86 7.35 -0.05
CA ALA A 31 4.89 6.55 -0.79
C ALA A 31 4.81 5.09 -0.32
N THR A 32 5.94 4.51 0.11
CA THR A 32 6.00 3.14 0.64
C THR A 32 5.42 3.05 2.05
N ALA A 33 5.61 4.08 2.89
CA ALA A 33 5.10 4.14 4.26
C ALA A 33 3.57 4.11 4.32
N HIS A 34 2.89 4.76 3.36
CA HIS A 34 1.44 4.69 3.23
C HIS A 34 0.94 3.27 2.98
N THR A 35 1.54 2.57 2.00
CA THR A 35 1.20 1.17 1.70
C THR A 35 1.47 0.27 2.91
N SER A 36 2.59 0.48 3.61
CA SER A 36 2.92 -0.26 4.84
C SER A 36 1.89 -0.04 5.94
N SER A 37 1.37 1.18 6.11
CA SER A 37 0.36 1.48 7.13
C SER A 37 -0.95 0.74 6.87
N PHE A 38 -1.41 0.67 5.61
CA PHE A 38 -2.60 -0.12 5.26
C PHE A 38 -2.42 -1.61 5.53
N TRP A 39 -1.24 -2.16 5.25
CA TRP A 39 -0.93 -3.55 5.57
C TRP A 39 -0.93 -3.81 7.09
N LYS A 40 -0.35 -2.91 7.89
CA LYS A 40 -0.36 -3.03 9.35
C LYS A 40 -1.78 -2.95 9.91
N PHE A 41 -2.58 -2.02 9.40
CA PHE A 41 -3.97 -1.87 9.80
C PHE A 41 -4.78 -3.12 9.47
N TYR A 42 -4.61 -3.65 8.25
CA TYR A 42 -5.18 -4.93 7.83
C TYR A 42 -4.82 -6.08 8.77
N CYS A 43 -3.53 -6.32 8.99
CA CYS A 43 -3.08 -7.40 9.88
C CYS A 43 -3.65 -7.24 11.30
N THR A 44 -3.74 -6.01 11.80
CA THR A 44 -4.29 -5.73 13.13
C THR A 44 -5.77 -6.10 13.20
N VAL A 45 -6.58 -5.68 12.23
CA VAL A 45 -8.01 -5.99 12.19
C VAL A 45 -8.24 -7.50 11.98
N SER A 46 -7.47 -8.14 11.10
CA SER A 46 -7.55 -9.59 10.88
C SER A 46 -7.20 -10.38 12.14
N LEU A 47 -6.12 -10.02 12.84
CA LEU A 47 -5.74 -10.66 14.10
C LEU A 47 -6.77 -10.41 15.20
N ALA A 48 -7.32 -9.19 15.31
CA ALA A 48 -8.37 -8.88 16.27
C ALA A 48 -9.65 -9.67 16.00
N THR A 49 -10.03 -9.82 14.72
CA THR A 49 -11.20 -10.59 14.30
C THR A 49 -11.04 -12.07 14.63
N VAL A 50 -9.91 -12.67 14.26
CA VAL A 50 -9.58 -14.06 14.58
C VAL A 50 -9.51 -14.25 16.11
N GLY A 51 -8.77 -13.39 16.80
CA GLY A 51 -8.64 -13.42 18.26
C GLY A 51 -9.98 -13.32 18.98
N TYR A 52 -10.88 -12.45 18.52
CA TYR A 52 -12.24 -12.35 19.04
C TYR A 52 -13.01 -13.66 18.89
N VAL A 53 -12.99 -14.28 17.70
CA VAL A 53 -13.69 -15.55 17.43
C VAL A 53 -13.21 -16.68 18.33
N PHE A 54 -11.89 -16.79 18.54
CA PHE A 54 -11.31 -17.82 19.40
C PHE A 54 -11.45 -17.52 20.90
N ALA A 55 -11.40 -16.25 21.30
CA ALA A 55 -11.46 -15.86 22.72
C ALA A 55 -12.89 -15.76 23.27
N ALA A 56 -13.88 -15.52 22.42
CA ALA A 56 -15.26 -15.31 22.86
C ALA A 56 -15.87 -16.59 23.45
N LYS A 57 -15.69 -16.85 24.75
CA LYS A 57 -16.28 -18.02 25.45
C LYS A 57 -17.81 -18.09 25.42
N ILE A 58 -18.47 -17.02 24.95
CA ILE A 58 -19.91 -16.96 24.77
C ILE A 58 -20.28 -17.94 23.64
N PRO A 59 -21.16 -18.93 23.85
CA PRO A 59 -21.68 -19.72 22.75
C PRO A 59 -22.26 -18.73 21.75
N LEU A 60 -21.62 -18.63 20.59
CA LEU A 60 -22.12 -17.84 19.47
C LEU A 60 -23.31 -18.60 18.89
N ASP A 61 -24.35 -18.78 19.70
CA ASP A 61 -25.61 -19.47 19.41
C ASP A 61 -26.50 -18.67 18.44
N LEU A 62 -25.88 -17.69 17.78
CA LEU A 62 -26.45 -16.88 16.75
C LEU A 62 -25.55 -17.08 15.53
N ASP A 63 -25.98 -17.97 14.64
CA ASP A 63 -25.52 -17.99 13.24
C ASP A 63 -25.50 -16.55 12.67
N ARG A 64 -26.41 -15.69 13.14
CA ARG A 64 -26.45 -14.25 12.85
C ARG A 64 -25.18 -13.49 13.21
N VAL A 65 -24.53 -13.79 14.33
CA VAL A 65 -23.29 -13.09 14.74
C VAL A 65 -22.11 -13.52 13.87
N HIS A 66 -22.01 -14.81 13.53
CA HIS A 66 -20.97 -15.30 12.61
C HIS A 66 -21.14 -14.71 11.21
N ILE A 67 -22.37 -14.77 10.67
CA ILE A 67 -22.69 -14.17 9.37
C ILE A 67 -22.40 -12.67 9.41
N GLY A 68 -22.81 -11.97 10.48
CA GLY A 68 -22.53 -10.56 10.67
C GLY A 68 -21.03 -10.25 10.67
N LEU A 69 -20.23 -11.07 11.36
CA LEU A 69 -18.78 -10.90 11.41
C LEU A 69 -18.13 -11.14 10.03
N ILE A 70 -18.55 -12.16 9.30
CA ILE A 70 -18.08 -12.43 7.94
C ILE A 70 -18.42 -11.25 7.01
N VAL A 71 -19.64 -10.73 7.08
CA VAL A 71 -20.08 -9.59 6.25
C VAL A 71 -19.26 -8.34 6.59
N VAL A 72 -19.14 -7.99 7.87
CA VAL A 72 -18.37 -6.82 8.31
C VAL A 72 -16.89 -6.95 7.91
N PHE A 73 -16.29 -8.12 8.14
CA PHE A 73 -14.91 -8.39 7.73
C PHE A 73 -14.74 -8.30 6.22
N THR A 74 -15.67 -8.83 5.43
CA THR A 74 -15.61 -8.78 3.96
C THR A 74 -15.67 -7.34 3.44
N VAL A 75 -16.57 -6.52 3.97
CA VAL A 75 -16.67 -5.09 3.60
C VAL A 75 -15.38 -4.35 3.96
N PHE A 76 -14.83 -4.60 5.15
CA PHE A 76 -13.53 -4.08 5.56
C PHE A 76 -12.42 -4.52 4.61
N ALA A 77 -12.33 -5.82 4.32
CA ALA A 77 -11.30 -6.43 3.49
C ALA A 77 -11.30 -5.85 2.07
N ILE A 78 -12.46 -5.72 1.44
CA ILE A 78 -12.63 -5.09 0.12
C ILE A 78 -12.17 -3.62 0.15
N SER A 79 -12.61 -2.86 1.15
CA SER A 79 -12.25 -1.44 1.29
C SER A 79 -10.74 -1.27 1.47
N ASN A 80 -10.13 -2.10 2.32
CA ASN A 80 -8.71 -2.09 2.57
C ASN A 80 -7.90 -2.57 1.35
N CYS A 81 -8.38 -3.58 0.62
CA CYS A 81 -7.79 -4.03 -0.63
C CYS A 81 -7.74 -2.90 -1.67
N ALA A 82 -8.83 -2.15 -1.82
CA ALA A 82 -8.88 -1.00 -2.72
C ALA A 82 -7.89 0.10 -2.31
N ALA A 83 -7.78 0.39 -1.02
CA ALA A 83 -6.81 1.35 -0.49
C ALA A 83 -5.36 0.91 -0.76
N ILE A 84 -5.02 -0.35 -0.48
CA ILE A 84 -3.70 -0.93 -0.77
C ILE A 84 -3.41 -0.88 -2.27
N TYR A 85 -4.35 -1.26 -3.13
CA TYR A 85 -4.17 -1.26 -4.57
C TYR A 85 -3.88 0.15 -5.12
N ARG A 86 -4.62 1.15 -4.64
CA ARG A 86 -4.42 2.55 -5.00
C ARG A 86 -3.07 3.06 -4.51
N SER A 87 -2.73 2.79 -3.25
CA SER A 87 -1.45 3.16 -2.65
C SER A 87 -0.28 2.53 -3.42
N GLN A 88 -0.35 1.23 -3.73
CA GLN A 88 0.66 0.53 -4.52
C GLN A 88 0.82 1.11 -5.92
N SER A 89 -0.29 1.51 -6.56
CA SER A 89 -0.25 2.17 -7.87
C SER A 89 0.50 3.50 -7.82
N GLN A 90 0.27 4.29 -6.76
CA GLN A 90 1.00 5.53 -6.52
C GLN A 90 2.48 5.28 -6.24
N THR A 91 2.82 4.30 -5.39
CA THR A 91 4.21 3.92 -5.12
C THR A 91 4.95 3.52 -6.39
N ILE A 92 4.34 2.73 -7.27
CA ILE A 92 4.94 2.33 -8.56
C ILE A 92 5.17 3.54 -9.46
N ALA A 93 4.17 4.44 -9.58
CA ALA A 93 4.29 5.63 -10.41
C ALA A 93 5.40 6.58 -9.90
N VAL A 94 5.44 6.84 -8.59
CA VAL A 94 6.49 7.63 -7.95
C VAL A 94 7.86 7.00 -8.18
N PHE A 95 7.98 5.69 -7.98
CA PHE A 95 9.23 4.97 -8.19
C PHE A 95 9.72 5.08 -9.64
N GLN A 96 8.82 4.92 -10.62
CA GLN A 96 9.15 5.06 -12.04
C GLN A 96 9.66 6.47 -12.36
N LEU A 97 8.90 7.51 -11.99
CA LEU A 97 9.28 8.90 -12.22
C LEU A 97 10.63 9.24 -11.58
N CYS A 98 10.85 8.82 -10.34
CA CYS A 98 12.10 9.04 -9.62
C CYS A 98 13.28 8.31 -10.26
N THR A 99 13.08 7.06 -10.69
CA THR A 99 14.14 6.27 -11.33
C THR A 99 14.50 6.85 -12.69
N GLU A 100 13.51 7.28 -13.48
CA GLU A 100 13.73 7.94 -14.76
C GLU A 100 14.48 9.27 -14.60
N GLN A 101 14.09 10.09 -13.63
CA GLN A 101 14.78 11.35 -13.35
C GLN A 101 16.22 11.11 -12.90
N ALA A 102 16.44 10.21 -11.95
CA ALA A 102 17.78 9.89 -11.47
C ALA A 102 18.65 9.27 -12.58
N ALA A 103 18.09 8.46 -13.47
CA ALA A 103 18.83 7.88 -14.60
C ALA A 103 19.22 8.93 -15.65
N LYS A 104 18.41 9.97 -15.86
CA LYS A 104 18.77 11.11 -16.72
C LYS A 104 19.91 11.94 -16.13
N GLU A 105 19.97 12.08 -14.81
CA GLU A 105 20.96 12.92 -14.13
C GLU A 105 22.30 12.19 -13.87
N LEU A 106 22.24 10.93 -13.44
CA LEU A 106 23.40 10.17 -12.98
C LEU A 106 23.92 9.16 -14.00
N GLY A 107 23.13 8.88 -15.05
CA GLY A 107 23.36 7.77 -15.98
C GLY A 107 22.78 6.44 -15.48
N LYS A 108 22.38 5.58 -16.42
CA LYS A 108 21.69 4.30 -16.14
C LYS A 108 22.53 3.30 -15.34
N ASP A 109 23.86 3.35 -15.50
CA ASP A 109 24.79 2.40 -14.87
C ASP A 109 25.25 2.81 -13.47
N HIS A 110 24.79 3.96 -12.98
CA HIS A 110 25.17 4.49 -11.67
C HIS A 110 24.73 3.55 -10.53
N ASN A 111 25.59 3.38 -9.52
CA ASN A 111 25.34 2.47 -8.39
C ASN A 111 24.04 2.78 -7.65
N PHE A 112 23.68 4.07 -7.55
CA PHE A 112 22.39 4.49 -6.98
C PHE A 112 21.19 3.90 -7.74
N ILE A 113 21.19 3.92 -9.07
CA ILE A 113 20.10 3.37 -9.89
C ILE A 113 20.02 1.86 -9.74
N LYS A 114 21.16 1.17 -9.66
CA LYS A 114 21.21 -0.27 -9.39
C LYS A 114 20.61 -0.60 -8.02
N ALA A 115 21.00 0.13 -6.98
CA ALA A 115 20.44 -0.02 -5.64
C ALA A 115 18.93 0.28 -5.62
N LEU A 116 18.50 1.35 -6.30
CA LEU A 116 17.09 1.72 -6.38
C LEU A 116 16.25 0.65 -7.07
N ASN A 117 16.76 0.03 -8.13
CA ASN A 117 16.10 -1.07 -8.81
C ASN A 117 15.96 -2.34 -7.95
N GLN A 118 16.84 -2.54 -6.95
CA GLN A 118 16.68 -3.62 -5.96
C GLN A 118 15.51 -3.37 -5.01
N THR A 119 15.14 -2.10 -4.79
CA THR A 119 13.98 -1.71 -3.97
C THR A 119 12.71 -1.53 -4.79
N LYS A 120 12.63 -2.15 -5.98
CA LYS A 120 11.47 -2.02 -6.87
C LYS A 120 10.18 -2.45 -6.15
N PRO A 121 9.11 -1.64 -6.19
CA PRO A 121 7.84 -2.01 -5.57
C PRO A 121 7.28 -3.31 -6.15
N THR A 122 6.66 -4.11 -5.29
CA THR A 122 6.01 -5.37 -5.69
C THR A 122 4.92 -5.10 -6.75
N ALA A 123 4.74 -6.04 -7.68
CA ALA A 123 3.69 -5.91 -8.69
C ALA A 123 2.29 -5.88 -8.05
N LYS A 124 1.40 -5.03 -8.58
CA LYS A 124 0.04 -4.83 -8.05
C LYS A 124 -0.78 -6.12 -7.93
N TRP A 125 -0.69 -6.98 -8.94
CA TRP A 125 -1.42 -8.25 -8.94
C TRP A 125 -0.93 -9.20 -7.85
N ARG A 126 0.37 -9.21 -7.53
CA ARG A 126 0.90 -10.04 -6.43
C ARG A 126 0.33 -9.58 -5.10
N VAL A 127 0.35 -8.27 -4.86
CA VAL A 127 -0.25 -7.65 -3.67
C VAL A 127 -1.73 -8.02 -3.53
N LEU A 128 -2.49 -7.95 -4.63
CA LEU A 128 -3.90 -8.38 -4.67
C LEU A 128 -4.06 -9.87 -4.36
N THR A 129 -3.28 -10.75 -4.99
CA THR A 129 -3.33 -12.19 -4.76
C THR A 129 -3.00 -12.55 -3.31
N TYR A 130 -1.98 -11.91 -2.72
CA TYR A 130 -1.66 -12.10 -1.30
C TYR A 130 -2.80 -11.66 -0.41
N HIS A 131 -3.38 -10.49 -0.67
CA HIS A 131 -4.47 -9.94 0.12
C HIS A 131 -5.71 -10.84 0.10
N VAL A 132 -6.17 -11.24 -1.10
CA VAL A 132 -7.32 -12.15 -1.27
C VAL A 132 -7.07 -13.52 -0.64
N THR A 133 -5.86 -14.06 -0.74
CA THR A 133 -5.50 -15.34 -0.11
C THR A 133 -5.62 -15.25 1.42
N LEU A 134 -5.15 -14.14 2.01
CA LEU A 134 -5.25 -13.92 3.45
C LEU A 134 -6.69 -13.71 3.90
N ASP A 135 -7.49 -12.96 3.14
CA ASP A 135 -8.91 -12.75 3.40
C ASP A 135 -9.68 -14.08 3.42
N PHE A 136 -9.43 -14.93 2.43
CA PHE A 136 -10.00 -16.27 2.37
C PHE A 136 -9.59 -17.10 3.59
N GLY A 137 -8.31 -17.01 3.99
CA GLY A 137 -7.81 -17.66 5.20
C GLY A 137 -8.54 -17.20 6.48
N VAL A 138 -8.76 -15.90 6.65
CA VAL A 138 -9.51 -15.35 7.79
C VAL A 138 -10.97 -15.81 7.78
N ILE A 139 -11.65 -15.75 6.63
CA ILE A 139 -13.03 -16.21 6.49
C ILE A 139 -13.16 -17.70 6.81
N CYS A 140 -12.23 -18.52 6.29
CA CYS A 140 -12.18 -19.94 6.62
C CYS A 140 -11.98 -20.16 8.12
N LEU A 141 -11.07 -19.43 8.78
CA LEU A 141 -10.88 -19.53 10.23
C LEU A 141 -12.15 -19.17 11.01
N ILE A 142 -12.86 -18.12 10.61
CA ILE A 142 -14.15 -17.74 11.22
C ILE A 142 -15.17 -18.87 11.05
N ALA A 143 -15.24 -19.46 9.85
CA ALA A 143 -16.18 -20.56 9.56
C ALA A 143 -15.82 -21.85 10.31
N PHE A 144 -14.54 -22.21 10.39
CA PHE A 144 -14.06 -23.41 11.09
C PHE A 144 -14.19 -23.30 12.60
N ALA A 145 -14.06 -22.11 13.18
CA ALA A 145 -14.22 -21.90 14.61
C ALA A 145 -15.60 -22.35 15.14
N LYS A 146 -16.61 -22.43 14.27
CA LYS A 146 -17.92 -23.02 14.58
C LYS A 146 -17.83 -24.51 14.94
N ASN A 147 -16.89 -25.26 14.36
CA ASN A 147 -16.79 -26.72 14.51
C ASN A 147 -15.97 -27.17 15.73
N PHE A 148 -15.26 -26.25 16.41
CA PHE A 148 -14.40 -26.56 17.55
C PHE A 148 -15.09 -26.36 18.92
N ARG A 149 -16.41 -26.11 18.93
CA ARG A 149 -17.23 -25.98 20.13
C ARG A 149 -18.33 -27.04 20.12
#